data_AF-A0A8J5VYE1-F1
#
_entry.id   AF-A0A8J5VYE1-F1
#
_cell.length_a   1.000
_cell.length_b   1.000
_cell.length_c   1.000
_cell.angle_alpha   90.00
_cell.angle_beta   90.00
_cell.angle_gamma   90.00
#
_symmetry.space_group_name_H-M   'P 1'
#
loop_
_entity.id
_entity.type
_entity.pdbx_description
1 polymer ?
#
loop_
_entity_poly.entity_id
_entity_poly.type
_entity_poly.pdbx_seq_one_letter_code
_entity_poly.pdbx_strand_id
1 'polypeptide(L)'
;MPATRRLRLRHKDEVSLKDTCDAGLYTSVIISFYSVFGHGRYWVDLSGHPLHGVDSDIKHCQSKGISVLLSIGGQGDQYSLPSSRSAADVAYNLYNSFLDGRRKGVFRPFGDAVVDDIDFFIDKGSPDHYDELARKLFSYYQYEVLLTATTRCTYPDRLLEKALATGLFSHIHVHISCAL
;
A
#
# COMPACT_ATOMS: atom_id res chain seq x y z
N MET A 1 1.75 4.91 25.41
CA MET A 1 1.32 5.01 24.00
C MET A 1 0.18 4.03 23.79
N PRO A 2 -0.91 4.39 23.09
CA PRO A 2 -1.92 3.42 22.69
C PRO A 2 -1.32 2.38 21.73
N ALA A 3 -1.78 1.13 21.79
CA ALA A 3 -1.31 0.11 20.87
C ALA A 3 -1.85 0.34 19.46
N THR A 4 -0.98 0.36 18.45
CA THR A 4 -1.31 0.52 17.02
C THR A 4 -2.15 -0.66 16.52
N ARG A 5 -3.48 -0.57 16.70
CA ARG A 5 -4.43 -1.45 16.01
C ARG A 5 -4.54 -0.99 14.56
N ARG A 6 -4.63 -1.96 13.64
CA ARG A 6 -4.79 -1.77 12.20
C ARG A 6 -5.82 -2.73 11.64
N LEU A 7 -6.52 -2.32 10.59
CA LEU A 7 -7.34 -3.18 9.74
C LEU A 7 -6.76 -3.18 8.31
N ARG A 8 -6.66 -4.35 7.69
CA ARG A 8 -6.19 -4.55 6.29
C ARG A 8 -7.36 -5.23 5.57
N LEU A 9 -8.29 -4.43 5.02
CA LEU A 9 -9.59 -4.86 4.46
C LEU A 9 -9.41 -5.92 3.37
N ARG A 10 -10.23 -6.97 3.32
CA ARG A 10 -10.10 -8.11 2.38
C ARG A 10 -11.40 -8.67 1.82
N HIS A 11 -12.57 -8.15 2.20
CA HIS A 11 -13.83 -8.74 1.73
C HIS A 11 -14.99 -7.77 1.67
N LYS A 12 -15.71 -7.75 0.55
CA LYS A 12 -16.94 -6.97 0.30
C LYS A 12 -17.99 -6.92 1.43
N ASP A 13 -18.02 -7.92 2.32
CA ASP A 13 -18.98 -8.06 3.42
C ASP A 13 -18.43 -7.51 4.77
N GLU A 14 -17.24 -6.89 4.76
CA GLU A 14 -16.65 -6.15 5.88
C GLU A 14 -17.33 -4.78 6.08
N VAL A 15 -17.20 -4.23 7.28
CA VAL A 15 -17.66 -2.86 7.60
C VAL A 15 -16.92 -1.80 6.79
N SER A 16 -17.56 -0.66 6.53
CA SER A 16 -16.97 0.38 5.67
C SER A 16 -15.67 0.96 6.24
N LEU A 17 -14.88 1.60 5.37
CA LEU A 17 -13.67 2.33 5.79
C LEU A 17 -14.04 3.46 6.75
N LYS A 18 -15.13 4.19 6.48
CA LYS A 18 -15.72 5.16 7.42
C LYS A 18 -16.06 4.54 8.78
N ASP A 19 -16.81 3.43 8.83
CA ASP A 19 -17.22 2.80 10.10
C ASP A 19 -16.01 2.27 10.88
N THR A 20 -15.01 1.75 10.17
CA THR A 20 -13.71 1.36 10.75
C THR A 20 -13.05 2.55 11.45
N CYS A 21 -13.03 3.72 10.80
CA CYS A 21 -12.50 4.96 11.37
C CYS A 21 -13.43 5.62 12.42
N ASP A 22 -14.72 5.27 12.44
CA ASP A 22 -15.69 5.69 13.46
C ASP A 22 -15.67 4.84 14.73
N ALA A 23 -15.19 3.60 14.67
CA ALA A 23 -14.96 2.76 15.84
C ALA A 23 -13.91 3.36 16.83
N GLY A 24 -13.03 4.27 16.38
CA GLY A 24 -12.02 4.91 17.23
C GLY A 24 -10.95 3.97 17.79
N LEU A 25 -10.86 2.73 17.28
CA LEU A 25 -9.96 1.70 17.77
C LEU A 25 -8.56 1.73 17.13
N TYR A 26 -8.44 2.33 15.94
CA TYR A 26 -7.29 2.22 15.05
C TYR A 26 -6.56 3.55 14.91
N THR A 27 -5.23 3.52 14.86
CA THR A 27 -4.41 4.70 14.53
C THR A 27 -3.99 4.73 13.06
N SER A 28 -4.14 3.60 12.35
CA SER A 28 -4.02 3.55 10.90
C SER A 28 -4.84 2.40 10.29
N VAL A 29 -5.21 2.55 9.01
CA VAL A 29 -5.96 1.57 8.21
C VAL A 29 -5.25 1.32 6.89
N ILE A 30 -5.23 0.07 6.44
CA ILE A 30 -4.49 -0.37 5.24
C ILE A 30 -5.49 -0.78 4.14
N ILE A 31 -5.68 0.11 3.17
CA ILE A 31 -6.45 -0.15 1.94
C ILE A 31 -5.70 -1.17 1.08
N SER A 32 -6.46 -2.07 0.47
CA SER A 32 -6.00 -3.41 0.14
C SER A 32 -6.77 -3.94 -1.07
N PHE A 33 -6.18 -4.13 -2.26
CA PHE A 33 -4.77 -3.98 -2.65
C PHE A 33 -4.60 -3.32 -4.03
N TYR A 34 -3.50 -2.60 -4.20
CA TYR A 34 -2.93 -2.33 -5.52
C TYR A 34 -2.25 -3.62 -6.03
N SER A 35 -3.06 -4.47 -6.66
CA SER A 35 -2.78 -5.90 -6.92
C SER A 35 -2.30 -6.22 -8.34
N VAL A 36 -2.38 -5.24 -9.26
CA VAL A 36 -1.93 -5.38 -10.65
C VAL A 36 -0.89 -4.31 -10.94
N PHE A 37 0.37 -4.68 -11.17
CA PHE A 37 1.43 -3.72 -11.51
C PHE A 37 2.63 -4.31 -12.26
N GLY A 38 3.43 -3.42 -12.84
CA GLY A 38 4.76 -3.68 -13.37
C GLY A 38 4.86 -4.22 -14.80
N HIS A 39 3.75 -4.70 -15.38
CA HIS A 39 3.64 -5.11 -16.79
C HIS A 39 2.89 -4.08 -17.65
N GLY A 40 3.09 -2.78 -17.40
CA GLY A 40 2.40 -1.69 -18.10
C GLY A 40 0.90 -1.57 -17.80
N ARG A 41 0.37 -2.42 -16.91
CA ARG A 41 -0.99 -2.38 -16.36
C ARG A 41 -0.91 -1.99 -14.89
N TYR A 42 -1.86 -1.18 -14.42
CA TYR A 42 -1.92 -0.67 -13.06
C TYR A 42 -3.37 -0.72 -12.57
N TRP A 43 -3.66 -1.39 -11.45
CA TRP A 43 -5.03 -1.48 -10.92
C TRP A 43 -5.07 -1.73 -9.42
N VAL A 44 -6.16 -1.26 -8.78
CA VAL A 44 -6.50 -1.51 -7.39
C VAL A 44 -7.77 -2.37 -7.32
N ASP A 45 -7.68 -3.49 -6.62
CA ASP A 45 -8.80 -4.39 -6.36
C ASP A 45 -9.12 -4.38 -4.87
N LEU A 46 -10.28 -3.83 -4.52
CA LEU A 46 -10.77 -3.78 -3.14
C LEU A 46 -11.63 -5.00 -2.78
N SER A 47 -11.32 -6.17 -3.35
CA SER A 47 -11.97 -7.45 -3.02
C SER A 47 -13.50 -7.43 -3.16
N GLY A 48 -13.98 -6.68 -4.16
CA GLY A 48 -15.40 -6.48 -4.46
C GLY A 48 -16.06 -5.22 -3.87
N HIS A 49 -15.38 -4.43 -3.02
CA HIS A 49 -15.90 -3.12 -2.62
C HIS A 49 -15.92 -2.12 -3.78
N PRO A 50 -16.92 -1.21 -3.85
CA PRO A 50 -16.95 -0.15 -4.85
C PRO A 50 -15.86 0.90 -4.58
N LEU A 51 -15.26 1.45 -5.64
CA LEU A 51 -14.32 2.58 -5.54
C LEU A 51 -15.02 3.92 -5.24
N HIS A 52 -16.33 4.03 -5.52
CA HIS A 52 -17.12 5.23 -5.30
C HIS A 52 -17.32 5.51 -3.80
N GLY A 53 -16.90 6.68 -3.33
CA GLY A 53 -16.99 7.10 -1.92
C GLY A 53 -15.74 6.78 -1.09
N VAL A 54 -14.83 5.94 -1.59
CA VAL A 54 -13.55 5.64 -0.91
C VAL A 54 -12.70 6.90 -0.75
N ASP A 55 -12.80 7.85 -1.70
CA ASP A 55 -12.19 9.18 -1.63
C ASP A 55 -12.68 9.99 -0.42
N SER A 56 -13.96 9.89 -0.09
CA SER A 56 -14.60 10.58 1.03
C SER A 56 -14.31 9.88 2.35
N ASP A 57 -14.29 8.54 2.36
CA ASP A 57 -13.92 7.73 3.53
C ASP A 57 -12.45 7.93 3.92
N ILE A 58 -11.51 8.01 2.96
CA ILE A 58 -10.09 8.34 3.21
C ILE A 58 -9.98 9.68 3.93
N LYS A 59 -10.60 10.73 3.37
CA LYS A 59 -10.61 12.08 3.95
C LYS A 59 -11.25 12.11 5.34
N HIS A 60 -12.31 11.32 5.57
CA HIS A 60 -12.95 11.18 6.88
C HIS A 60 -11.99 10.56 7.90
N CYS A 61 -11.31 9.46 7.57
CA CYS A 61 -10.28 8.86 8.43
C CYS A 61 -9.16 9.85 8.78
N GLN A 62 -8.61 10.53 7.77
CA GLN A 62 -7.53 11.53 7.95
C GLN A 62 -7.98 12.71 8.81
N SER A 63 -9.21 13.19 8.66
CA SER A 63 -9.78 14.27 9.51
C SER A 63 -9.85 13.92 11.00
N LYS A 64 -9.75 12.63 11.33
CA LYS A 64 -9.74 12.08 12.69
C LYS A 64 -8.35 11.66 13.17
N GLY A 65 -7.29 11.97 12.42
CA GLY A 65 -5.91 11.62 12.75
C GLY A 65 -5.57 10.14 12.54
N ILE A 66 -6.31 9.42 11.70
CA ILE A 66 -6.05 8.02 11.35
C ILE A 66 -5.33 8.00 9.99
N SER A 67 -4.08 7.54 9.97
CA SER A 67 -3.30 7.39 8.72
C SER A 67 -3.90 6.28 7.84
N VAL A 68 -4.01 6.54 6.55
CA VAL A 68 -4.59 5.63 5.56
C VAL A 68 -3.53 5.23 4.54
N LEU A 69 -3.13 3.97 4.59
CA LEU A 69 -2.07 3.41 3.74
C LEU A 69 -2.65 2.64 2.55
N LEU A 70 -1.98 2.64 1.41
CA LEU A 70 -2.28 1.73 0.30
C LEU A 70 -1.27 0.58 0.24
N SER A 71 -1.77 -0.65 0.35
CA SER A 71 -0.97 -1.87 0.29
C SER A 71 -0.81 -2.39 -1.14
N ILE A 72 0.44 -2.63 -1.55
CA ILE A 72 0.80 -3.16 -2.87
C ILE A 72 1.03 -4.68 -2.83
N GLY A 73 0.49 -5.39 -3.81
CA GLY A 73 0.69 -6.82 -4.02
C GLY A 73 -0.45 -7.67 -3.45
N GLY A 74 -0.17 -8.40 -2.37
CA GLY A 74 -1.11 -9.32 -1.74
C GLY A 74 -1.20 -10.69 -2.41
N GLN A 75 -2.32 -11.38 -2.22
CA GLN A 75 -2.44 -12.81 -2.55
C GLN A 75 -2.80 -13.06 -4.03
N GLY A 76 -2.90 -12.02 -4.85
CA GLY A 76 -3.02 -12.10 -6.32
C GLY A 76 -1.70 -12.49 -7.00
N ASP A 77 -1.70 -12.64 -8.32
CA ASP A 77 -0.53 -13.03 -9.14
C ASP A 77 -0.22 -12.05 -10.28
N GLN A 78 -0.99 -10.98 -10.42
CA GLN A 78 -0.90 -10.03 -11.53
C GLN A 78 0.12 -8.90 -11.32
N TYR A 79 1.11 -9.12 -10.45
CA TYR A 79 2.14 -8.16 -10.12
C TYR A 79 3.54 -8.78 -10.12
N SER A 80 4.51 -8.08 -10.71
CA SER A 80 5.94 -8.32 -10.52
C SER A 80 6.73 -7.11 -11.03
N LEU A 81 8.00 -6.96 -10.65
CA LEU A 81 8.88 -5.91 -11.15
C LEU A 81 10.01 -6.51 -12.00
N PRO A 82 9.80 -6.84 -13.29
CA PRO A 82 10.80 -7.52 -14.12
C PRO A 82 11.99 -6.65 -14.56
N SER A 83 12.09 -5.39 -14.09
CA SER A 83 13.24 -4.51 -14.35
C SER A 83 13.22 -3.24 -13.47
N SER A 84 14.37 -2.58 -13.37
CA SER A 84 14.53 -1.21 -12.85
C SER A 84 13.55 -0.21 -13.47
N ARG A 85 13.27 -0.35 -14.77
CA ARG A 85 12.27 0.47 -15.46
C ARG A 85 10.86 0.19 -14.97
N SER A 86 10.49 -1.08 -14.79
CA SER A 86 9.19 -1.47 -14.23
C SER A 86 9.00 -0.87 -12.83
N ALA A 87 10.01 -0.95 -11.97
CA ALA A 87 9.98 -0.31 -10.65
C ALA A 87 9.78 1.22 -10.72
N ALA A 88 10.45 1.91 -11.66
CA ALA A 88 10.28 3.34 -11.87
C ALA A 88 8.88 3.71 -12.44
N ASP A 89 8.38 2.94 -13.41
CA ASP A 89 7.07 3.15 -14.04
C ASP A 89 5.92 2.88 -13.02
N VAL A 90 6.09 1.91 -12.11
CA VAL A 90 5.18 1.65 -10.97
C VAL A 90 5.25 2.75 -9.92
N ALA A 91 6.45 3.20 -9.52
CA ALA A 91 6.60 4.34 -8.60
C ALA A 91 5.91 5.59 -9.13
N TYR A 92 6.08 5.87 -10.43
CA TYR A 92 5.42 6.97 -11.12
C TYR A 92 3.90 6.84 -11.14
N ASN A 93 3.38 5.63 -11.37
CA ASN A 93 1.94 5.38 -11.33
C ASN A 93 1.39 5.59 -9.91
N LEU A 94 1.98 4.98 -8.88
CA LEU A 94 1.55 5.13 -7.49
C LEU A 94 1.52 6.61 -7.06
N TYR A 95 2.61 7.34 -7.32
CA TYR A 95 2.73 8.75 -6.99
C TYR A 95 1.61 9.59 -7.62
N ASN A 96 1.31 9.38 -8.91
CA ASN A 96 0.31 10.18 -9.64
C ASN A 96 -1.14 9.70 -9.50
N SER A 97 -1.35 8.45 -9.07
CA SER A 97 -2.70 7.84 -8.97
C SER A 97 -3.29 7.89 -7.56
N PHE A 98 -2.45 7.82 -6.52
CA PHE A 98 -2.88 7.68 -5.12
C PHE A 98 -2.22 8.67 -4.17
N LEU A 99 -0.98 9.09 -4.43
CA LEU A 99 -0.26 10.08 -3.60
C LEU A 99 -0.45 11.51 -4.16
N ASP A 100 0.40 12.48 -3.81
CA ASP A 100 0.29 13.91 -4.19
C ASP A 100 0.64 14.22 -5.64
N GLY A 101 1.28 13.30 -6.36
CA GLY A 101 1.52 13.45 -7.79
C GLY A 101 0.22 13.77 -8.54
N ARG A 102 0.25 14.78 -9.42
CA ARG A 102 -0.87 15.15 -10.28
C ARG A 102 -0.38 15.25 -11.72
N ARG A 103 -0.72 14.24 -12.54
CA ARG A 103 -0.42 14.22 -13.97
C ARG A 103 -1.68 14.08 -14.81
N LYS A 104 -1.90 15.03 -15.72
CA LYS A 104 -2.99 14.97 -16.71
C LYS A 104 -2.89 13.66 -17.51
N GLY A 105 -3.98 12.88 -17.52
CA GLY A 105 -4.06 11.59 -18.21
C GLY A 105 -3.77 10.36 -17.34
N VAL A 106 -3.33 10.54 -16.08
CA VAL A 106 -3.28 9.44 -15.10
C VAL A 106 -4.64 9.33 -14.41
N PHE A 107 -5.21 8.13 -14.37
CA PHE A 107 -6.45 7.84 -13.64
C PHE A 107 -6.17 7.75 -12.14
N ARG A 108 -7.01 8.38 -11.31
CA ARG A 108 -6.95 8.28 -9.85
C ARG A 108 -8.16 7.48 -9.34
N PRO A 109 -7.98 6.23 -8.88
CA PRO A 109 -9.10 5.39 -8.45
C PRO A 109 -9.84 5.92 -7.22
N PHE A 110 -9.18 6.69 -6.36
CA PHE A 110 -9.75 7.36 -5.18
C PHE A 110 -9.99 8.86 -5.42
N GLY A 111 -10.31 9.26 -6.65
CA GLY A 111 -10.62 10.65 -7.00
C GLY A 111 -9.48 11.62 -6.71
N ASP A 112 -9.77 12.72 -6.01
CA ASP A 112 -8.79 13.72 -5.61
C ASP A 112 -8.09 13.41 -4.27
N ALA A 113 -8.57 12.42 -3.51
CA ALA A 113 -8.01 12.01 -2.22
C ALA A 113 -6.56 11.50 -2.37
N VAL A 114 -5.81 11.62 -1.28
CA VAL A 114 -4.41 11.20 -1.15
C VAL A 114 -4.33 10.17 -0.02
N VAL A 115 -3.67 9.05 -0.25
CA VAL A 115 -3.30 8.12 0.85
C VAL A 115 -1.99 8.59 1.46
N ASP A 116 -1.85 8.46 2.78
CA ASP A 116 -0.69 8.97 3.51
C ASP A 116 0.59 8.20 3.14
N ASP A 117 0.50 6.86 3.07
CA ASP A 117 1.67 5.98 2.94
C ASP A 117 1.44 4.77 2.01
N ILE A 118 2.53 4.05 1.71
CA ILE A 118 2.53 2.78 0.95
C ILE A 118 3.00 1.62 1.83
N ASP A 119 2.23 0.52 1.85
CA ASP A 119 2.56 -0.77 2.50
C ASP A 119 3.02 -1.81 1.47
N PHE A 120 4.20 -2.41 1.66
CA PHE A 120 4.75 -3.45 0.79
C PHE A 120 4.31 -4.83 1.29
N PHE A 121 3.45 -5.52 0.55
CA PHE A 121 2.76 -6.73 0.98
C PHE A 121 2.96 -7.91 0.02
N ILE A 122 4.23 -8.17 -0.29
CA ILE A 122 4.66 -9.04 -1.38
C ILE A 122 4.64 -10.51 -0.91
N ASP A 123 3.54 -11.21 -1.20
CA ASP A 123 3.28 -12.58 -0.73
C ASP A 123 3.93 -13.65 -1.64
N LYS A 124 3.93 -13.38 -2.95
CA LYS A 124 4.54 -14.20 -4.02
C LYS A 124 5.27 -13.34 -5.07
N GLY A 125 5.93 -14.01 -6.02
CA GLY A 125 6.60 -13.40 -7.18
C GLY A 125 8.13 -13.54 -7.12
N SER A 126 8.84 -12.75 -7.93
CA SER A 126 10.29 -12.54 -7.76
C SER A 126 10.54 -11.49 -6.67
N PRO A 127 11.63 -11.58 -5.88
CA PRO A 127 12.06 -10.53 -4.94
C PRO A 127 12.70 -9.29 -5.61
N ASP A 128 12.79 -9.25 -6.94
CA ASP A 128 13.59 -8.24 -7.65
C ASP A 128 12.98 -6.84 -7.68
N HIS A 129 13.86 -5.84 -7.72
CA HIS A 129 13.58 -4.40 -7.92
C HIS A 129 12.60 -3.72 -6.94
N TYR A 130 12.12 -4.39 -5.88
CA TYR A 130 11.36 -3.73 -4.81
C TYR A 130 12.20 -2.72 -4.01
N ASP A 131 13.52 -2.89 -3.95
CA ASP A 131 14.45 -1.91 -3.39
C ASP A 131 14.57 -0.66 -4.26
N GLU A 132 14.51 -0.81 -5.58
CA GLU A 132 14.41 0.32 -6.51
C GLU A 132 13.06 1.02 -6.41
N LEU A 133 11.94 0.28 -6.29
CA LEU A 133 10.62 0.86 -6.07
C LEU A 133 10.59 1.69 -4.77
N ALA A 134 11.14 1.15 -3.66
CA ALA A 134 11.27 1.87 -2.41
C ALA A 134 12.10 3.16 -2.55
N ARG A 135 13.30 3.08 -3.14
CA ARG A 135 14.15 4.26 -3.42
C ARG A 135 13.44 5.29 -4.31
N LYS A 136 12.64 4.85 -5.30
CA LYS A 136 11.92 5.75 -6.20
C LYS A 136 10.74 6.45 -5.53
N LEU A 137 9.93 5.73 -4.76
CA LEU A 137 8.85 6.33 -3.96
C LEU A 137 9.42 7.34 -2.96
N PHE A 138 10.46 6.96 -2.21
CA PHE A 138 11.14 7.87 -1.28
C PHE A 138 11.71 9.11 -1.98
N SER A 139 12.24 8.97 -3.21
CA SER A 139 12.80 10.11 -3.97
C SER A 139 11.77 11.16 -4.41
N TYR A 140 10.48 10.85 -4.41
CA TYR A 140 9.42 11.85 -4.66
C TYR A 140 9.12 12.71 -3.43
N TYR A 141 9.42 12.24 -2.22
CA TYR A 141 8.98 12.86 -0.97
C TYR A 141 10.10 13.36 -0.06
N GLN A 142 11.25 12.70 -0.07
CA GLN A 142 12.44 12.91 0.77
C GLN A 142 12.24 12.83 2.30
N TYR A 143 11.13 13.30 2.86
CA TYR A 143 10.86 13.34 4.30
C TYR A 143 9.40 13.08 4.72
N GLU A 144 8.41 13.16 3.81
CA GLU A 144 6.99 13.21 4.20
C GLU A 144 6.23 11.87 4.14
N VAL A 145 6.64 10.91 3.31
CA VAL A 145 5.97 9.58 3.19
C VAL A 145 6.77 8.49 3.92
N LEU A 146 6.07 7.76 4.80
CA LEU A 146 6.59 6.66 5.59
C LEU A 146 6.34 5.33 4.85
N LEU A 147 7.35 4.81 4.13
CA LEU A 147 7.23 3.46 3.58
C LEU A 147 7.05 2.45 4.73
N THR A 148 6.12 1.52 4.58
CA THR A 148 5.87 0.42 5.51
C THR A 148 5.91 -0.92 4.77
N ALA A 149 6.18 -2.00 5.49
CA ALA A 149 6.29 -3.34 4.92
C ALA A 149 5.56 -4.36 5.78
N THR A 150 4.61 -5.09 5.20
CA THR A 150 3.96 -6.21 5.86
C THR A 150 4.60 -7.52 5.39
N THR A 151 5.66 -7.90 6.10
CA THR A 151 6.43 -9.15 5.91
C THR A 151 5.68 -10.40 6.34
N ARG A 152 6.04 -11.55 5.79
CA ARG A 152 5.59 -12.88 6.21
C ARG A 152 6.30 -13.31 7.51
N CYS A 153 5.77 -14.34 8.17
CA CYS A 153 6.30 -14.85 9.45
C CYS A 153 7.76 -15.36 9.40
N THR A 154 8.25 -15.80 8.24
CA THR A 154 9.57 -16.42 8.08
C THR A 154 10.65 -15.36 7.89
N TYR A 155 11.64 -15.32 8.79
CA TYR A 155 12.80 -14.44 8.68
C TYR A 155 14.03 -15.17 8.09
N PRO A 156 14.79 -14.57 7.16
CA PRO A 156 14.48 -13.33 6.44
C PRO A 156 13.33 -13.53 5.45
N ASP A 157 12.48 -12.52 5.30
CA ASP A 157 11.46 -12.54 4.24
C ASP A 157 12.10 -12.25 2.89
N ARG A 158 12.51 -13.31 2.20
CA ARG A 158 13.25 -13.27 0.93
C ARG A 158 12.61 -12.39 -0.15
N LEU A 159 11.28 -12.16 -0.11
CA LEU A 159 10.59 -11.30 -1.09
C LEU A 159 10.77 -9.80 -0.83
N LEU A 160 11.08 -9.42 0.42
CA LEU A 160 11.29 -8.04 0.85
C LEU A 160 12.71 -7.76 1.35
N GLU A 161 13.56 -8.77 1.51
CA GLU A 161 14.93 -8.68 2.02
C GLU A 161 15.75 -7.54 1.38
N LYS A 162 15.77 -7.46 0.04
CA LYS A 162 16.44 -6.38 -0.71
C LYS A 162 15.86 -4.99 -0.38
N ALA A 163 14.55 -4.89 -0.24
CA ALA A 163 13.84 -3.64 0.01
C ALA A 163 14.04 -3.16 1.45
N LEU A 164 13.91 -4.05 2.43
CA LEU A 164 14.17 -3.77 3.85
C LEU A 164 15.62 -3.33 4.07
N ALA A 165 16.58 -3.94 3.38
CA ALA A 165 17.99 -3.58 3.40
C ALA A 165 18.30 -2.16 2.87
N THR A 166 17.32 -1.44 2.30
CA THR A 166 17.48 -0.01 1.97
C THR A 166 17.45 0.92 3.20
N GLY A 167 16.89 0.46 4.33
CA GLY A 167 16.67 1.29 5.52
C GLY A 167 15.55 2.32 5.39
N LEU A 168 14.80 2.34 4.27
CA LEU A 168 13.75 3.33 4.00
C LEU A 168 12.38 2.99 4.62
N PHE A 169 12.26 1.81 5.23
CA PHE A 169 11.00 1.32 5.80
C PHE A 169 10.87 1.70 7.28
N SER A 170 9.94 2.61 7.56
CA SER A 170 9.68 3.17 8.90
C SER A 170 9.09 2.16 9.88
N HIS A 171 8.22 1.27 9.39
CA HIS A 171 7.49 0.28 10.16
C HIS A 171 7.44 -1.04 9.41
N ILE A 172 7.73 -2.12 10.12
CA ILE A 172 7.61 -3.48 9.61
C ILE A 172 6.50 -4.18 10.41
N HIS A 173 5.53 -4.72 9.70
CA HIS A 173 4.46 -5.54 10.26
C HIS A 173 4.79 -7.01 9.95
N VAL A 174 4.83 -7.87 10.96
CA VAL A 174 4.97 -9.31 10.74
C VAL A 174 3.58 -9.92 10.65
N HIS A 175 3.28 -10.59 9.54
CA HIS A 175 2.06 -11.37 9.34
C HIS A 175 2.21 -12.72 10.09
N ILE A 176 1.89 -12.69 11.38
CA ILE A 176 2.08 -13.82 12.31
C ILE A 176 1.21 -15.04 11.94
N SER A 177 0.09 -14.82 11.22
CA SER A 177 -0.80 -15.89 10.75
C SER A 177 -0.28 -16.63 9.52
N CYS A 178 0.88 -17.28 9.69
CA CYS A 178 1.23 -18.49 8.97
C CYS A 178 0.68 -19.69 9.75
N ALA A 179 -0.23 -20.46 9.14
CA ALA A 179 -0.58 -21.78 9.68
C ALA A 179 0.58 -22.75 9.47
N LEU A 180 0.77 -23.66 10.44
CA LEU A 180 1.56 -24.89 10.30
C LEU A 180 0.69 -26.00 9.73
#